data_AF-A0A3C2E995-F1
#
_entry.id   AF-A0A3C2E995-F1
#
_cell.length_a   1.000
_cell.length_b   1.000
_cell.length_c   1.000
_cell.angle_alpha   90.00
_cell.angle_beta   90.00
_cell.angle_gamma   90.00
#
_symmetry.space_group_name_H-M   'P 1'
#
loop_
_entity.id
_entity.type
_entity.pdbx_description
1 polymer ?
#
loop_
_entity_poly.entity_id
_entity_poly.type
_entity_poly.pdbx_seq_one_letter_code
_entity_poly.pdbx_strand_id
1 'polypeptide(L)'
;MNIKFLAVASIAALAAACASTPPEETPPPPTRTEVPSNPPRTTPDNPGPRPGSPEHFVATAGDRVFYDLDQYSLRPEARETLRRQAEWLNAYPGTTILVAGNADERGTREYNLALGARRANSAR
;
A
#
# COMPACT_ATOMS: atom_id res chain seq x y z
N MET A 1 46.15 4.58 45.24
CA MET A 1 45.85 4.06 46.59
C MET A 1 44.94 2.86 46.40
N ASN A 2 45.48 1.67 46.72
CA ASN A 2 44.87 0.38 46.46
C ASN A 2 44.08 -0.04 47.70
N ILE A 3 42.83 -0.53 47.54
CA ILE A 3 42.28 -1.54 48.46
C ILE A 3 41.41 -2.50 47.64
N LYS A 4 41.97 -3.68 47.37
CA LYS A 4 41.24 -4.93 47.11
C LYS A 4 40.68 -5.42 48.45
N PHE A 5 39.52 -6.08 48.50
CA PHE A 5 39.37 -7.40 49.12
C PHE A 5 37.92 -7.92 49.12
N LEU A 6 37.86 -9.22 48.78
CA LEU A 6 37.00 -10.31 49.24
C LEU A 6 35.51 -10.37 48.87
N ALA A 7 35.25 -11.41 48.08
CA ALA A 7 33.99 -12.09 47.84
C ALA A 7 33.50 -12.91 49.04
N VAL A 8 32.17 -13.06 49.17
CA VAL A 8 31.41 -14.22 49.71
C VAL A 8 30.02 -14.16 49.02
N ALA A 9 29.75 -14.97 48.00
CA ALA A 9 29.06 -16.28 48.03
C ALA A 9 27.58 -16.27 48.48
N SER A 10 26.70 -16.38 47.48
CA SER A 10 25.47 -17.21 47.39
C SER A 10 24.35 -17.08 48.42
N ILE A 11 23.12 -16.84 47.94
CA ILE A 11 21.93 -17.71 48.17
C ILE A 11 20.87 -17.35 47.11
N ALA A 12 20.35 -18.38 46.46
CA ALA A 12 19.34 -18.34 45.41
C ALA A 12 17.95 -17.94 45.95
N ALA A 13 17.23 -17.14 45.18
CA ALA A 13 15.79 -16.97 45.33
C ALA A 13 15.12 -17.39 44.00
N LEU A 14 14.61 -18.63 43.97
CA LEU A 14 13.69 -19.09 42.94
C LEU A 14 12.34 -18.39 43.13
N ALA A 15 12.04 -17.42 42.27
CA ALA A 15 10.67 -16.94 42.11
C ALA A 15 9.94 -17.89 41.13
N ALA A 16 9.20 -18.84 41.70
CA ALA A 16 8.20 -19.61 40.97
C ALA A 16 7.09 -18.66 40.51
N ALA A 17 7.12 -18.26 39.23
CA ALA A 17 6.02 -17.60 38.59
C ALA A 17 4.91 -18.64 38.33
N CYS A 18 3.92 -18.68 39.22
CA CYS A 18 2.67 -19.38 38.94
C CYS A 18 1.94 -18.65 37.82
N ALA A 19 2.04 -19.19 36.60
CA ALA A 19 1.14 -18.87 35.52
C ALA A 19 -0.28 -19.33 35.90
N SER A 20 -1.24 -18.42 35.82
CA SER A 20 -2.67 -18.75 35.82
C SER A 20 -3.21 -18.29 34.48
N THR A 21 -3.23 -19.19 33.50
CA THR A 21 -3.93 -19.00 32.23
C THR A 21 -5.42 -19.29 32.50
N PRO A 22 -6.34 -18.34 32.29
CA PRO A 22 -7.77 -18.63 32.25
C PRO A 22 -8.05 -19.66 31.15
N PRO A 23 -9.00 -20.59 31.32
CA PRO A 23 -9.42 -21.45 30.22
C PRO A 23 -9.85 -20.57 29.05
N GLU A 24 -9.20 -20.76 27.91
CA GLU A 24 -9.65 -20.22 26.64
C GLU A 24 -10.98 -20.90 26.32
N GLU A 25 -12.07 -20.20 26.63
CA GLU A 25 -13.39 -20.56 26.14
C GLU A 25 -13.32 -20.38 24.63
N THR A 26 -13.08 -21.49 23.94
CA THR A 26 -13.04 -21.50 22.48
C THR A 26 -14.40 -21.00 22.02
N PRO A 27 -14.48 -19.89 21.27
CA PRO A 27 -15.75 -19.50 20.67
C PRO A 27 -16.24 -20.72 19.85
N PRO A 28 -17.56 -21.00 19.86
CA PRO A 28 -18.08 -22.08 19.04
C PRO A 28 -17.57 -21.89 17.61
N PRO A 29 -17.20 -22.98 16.91
CA PRO A 29 -16.80 -22.88 15.52
C PRO A 29 -17.89 -22.07 14.79
N PRO A 30 -17.53 -21.12 13.91
CA PRO A 30 -18.54 -20.39 13.16
C PRO A 30 -19.41 -21.44 12.49
N THR A 31 -20.71 -21.43 12.82
CA THR A 31 -21.72 -22.16 12.09
C THR A 31 -21.46 -21.87 10.62
N ARG A 32 -21.05 -22.88 9.87
CA ARG A 32 -21.01 -22.78 8.41
C ARG A 32 -22.45 -22.54 8.01
N THR A 33 -22.81 -21.28 7.80
CA THR A 33 -23.94 -20.94 6.96
C THR A 33 -23.68 -21.66 5.65
N GLU A 34 -24.47 -22.68 5.37
CA GLU A 34 -24.50 -23.32 4.07
C GLU A 34 -24.84 -22.20 3.08
N VAL A 35 -23.80 -21.70 2.39
CA VAL A 35 -23.99 -20.78 1.28
C VAL A 35 -24.86 -21.54 0.29
N PRO A 36 -26.05 -21.03 -0.10
CA PRO A 36 -26.81 -21.67 -1.14
C PRO A 36 -25.89 -21.75 -2.36
N SER A 37 -25.55 -22.97 -2.75
CA SER A 37 -24.74 -23.27 -3.92
C SER A 37 -25.56 -22.92 -5.16
N ASN A 38 -25.60 -21.63 -5.47
CA ASN A 38 -26.03 -21.21 -6.80
C ASN A 38 -25.08 -21.90 -7.81
N PRO A 39 -25.62 -22.56 -8.84
CA PRO A 39 -24.79 -23.21 -9.84
C PRO A 39 -23.84 -22.18 -10.47
N PRO A 40 -22.64 -22.58 -10.91
CA PRO A 40 -21.69 -21.68 -11.55
C PRO A 40 -22.36 -21.04 -12.76
N ARG A 41 -22.64 -19.74 -12.66
CA ARG A 41 -23.18 -18.97 -13.77
C ARG A 41 -22.05 -18.76 -14.77
N THR A 42 -21.91 -19.67 -15.73
CA THR A 42 -21.11 -19.45 -16.92
C THR A 42 -21.90 -18.55 -17.86
N THR A 43 -21.85 -17.24 -17.61
CA THR A 43 -22.21 -16.24 -18.62
C THR A 43 -21.01 -15.35 -18.92
N PRO A 44 -20.75 -14.98 -20.19
CA PRO A 44 -19.80 -13.94 -20.53
C PRO A 44 -20.45 -12.56 -20.24
N ASP A 45 -20.89 -12.33 -19.00
CA ASP A 45 -21.68 -11.14 -18.60
C ASP A 45 -20.83 -10.05 -17.94
N ASN A 46 -19.52 -9.99 -18.20
CA ASN A 46 -18.72 -8.85 -17.76
C ASN A 46 -18.44 -7.95 -18.98
N PRO A 47 -19.37 -7.05 -19.35
CA PRO A 47 -19.05 -6.03 -20.35
C PRO A 47 -17.81 -5.28 -19.83
N GLY A 48 -16.83 -5.06 -20.70
CA GLY A 48 -15.58 -4.40 -20.32
C GLY A 48 -15.80 -3.02 -19.67
N PRO A 49 -14.71 -2.36 -19.24
CA PRO A 49 -14.81 -1.07 -18.55
C PRO A 49 -15.72 -0.08 -19.27
N ARG A 50 -16.67 0.53 -18.53
CA ARG A 50 -17.61 1.48 -19.12
C ARG A 50 -16.86 2.72 -19.64
N PRO A 51 -17.13 3.20 -20.86
CA PRO A 51 -16.57 4.44 -21.36
C PRO A 51 -16.72 5.59 -20.35
N GLY A 52 -15.64 6.34 -20.11
CA GLY A 52 -15.57 7.44 -19.15
C GLY A 52 -15.49 7.03 -17.68
N SER A 53 -15.46 5.73 -17.35
CA SER A 53 -15.26 5.28 -15.97
C SER A 53 -13.78 5.27 -15.57
N PRO A 54 -13.46 5.28 -14.26
CA PRO A 54 -12.08 5.12 -13.79
C PRO A 54 -11.42 3.83 -14.30
N GLU A 55 -12.17 2.73 -14.37
CA GLU A 55 -11.66 1.45 -14.89
C GLU A 55 -11.30 1.57 -16.38
N HIS A 56 -12.06 2.35 -17.15
CA HIS A 56 -11.77 2.61 -18.55
C HIS A 56 -10.53 3.48 -18.72
N PHE A 57 -10.31 4.47 -17.85
CA PHE A 57 -9.07 5.25 -17.81
C PHE A 57 -7.85 4.35 -17.57
N VAL A 58 -7.90 3.51 -16.53
CA VAL A 58 -6.80 2.57 -16.21
C VAL A 58 -6.54 1.63 -17.39
N ALA A 59 -7.59 1.07 -17.99
CA ALA A 59 -7.46 0.10 -19.08
C ALA A 59 -6.91 0.69 -20.39
N THR A 60 -7.15 1.98 -20.66
CA THR A 60 -6.83 2.58 -21.97
C THR A 60 -5.65 3.56 -21.92
N ALA A 61 -5.57 4.38 -20.88
CA ALA A 61 -4.52 5.38 -20.72
C ALA A 61 -3.41 4.93 -19.76
N GLY A 62 -3.74 4.09 -18.78
CA GLY A 62 -2.91 3.81 -17.60
C GLY A 62 -3.04 4.94 -16.56
N ASP A 63 -2.83 4.63 -15.28
CA ASP A 63 -3.03 5.55 -14.16
C ASP A 63 -1.72 6.03 -13.49
N ARG A 64 -0.57 5.54 -13.95
CA ARG A 64 0.73 5.76 -13.31
C ARG A 64 1.83 6.06 -14.31
N VAL A 65 2.75 6.90 -13.87
CA VAL A 65 4.06 7.11 -14.52
C VAL A 65 5.18 6.89 -13.51
N PHE A 66 6.32 6.41 -14.00
CA PHE A 66 7.47 6.06 -13.17
C PHE A 66 8.62 7.04 -13.39
N TYR A 67 9.45 7.17 -12.36
CA TYR A 67 10.64 8.03 -12.33
C TYR A 67 11.86 7.19 -11.97
N ASP A 68 13.02 7.63 -12.41
CA ASP A 68 14.28 7.07 -11.94
C ASP A 68 14.59 7.51 -10.50
N LEU A 69 15.57 6.85 -9.87
CA LEU A 69 16.00 7.13 -8.51
C LEU A 69 16.40 8.60 -8.35
N ASP A 70 15.87 9.27 -7.31
CA ASP A 70 16.11 10.69 -7.01
C ASP A 70 15.79 11.67 -8.15
N GLN A 71 15.04 11.23 -9.17
CA GLN A 71 14.64 12.08 -10.28
C GLN A 71 13.16 12.47 -10.21
N TYR A 72 12.87 13.64 -10.80
CA TYR A 72 11.52 14.14 -11.08
C TYR A 72 11.37 14.55 -12.56
N SER A 73 12.35 14.25 -13.40
CA SER A 73 12.28 14.45 -14.84
C SER A 73 11.45 13.33 -15.49
N LEU A 74 10.65 13.70 -16.49
CA LEU A 74 9.83 12.74 -17.23
C LEU A 74 10.65 12.06 -18.34
N ARG A 75 10.77 10.74 -18.26
CA ARG A 75 11.31 9.92 -19.36
C ARG A 75 10.35 9.87 -20.54
N PRO A 76 10.82 9.52 -21.75
CA PRO A 76 9.96 9.40 -22.94
C PRO A 76 8.75 8.50 -22.72
N GLU A 77 8.89 7.36 -22.02
CA GLU A 77 7.78 6.45 -21.76
C GLU A 77 6.72 7.06 -20.84
N ALA A 78 7.15 7.83 -19.84
CA ALA A 78 6.25 8.55 -18.95
C ALA A 78 5.46 9.62 -19.72
N ARG A 79 6.12 10.36 -20.62
CA ARG A 79 5.47 11.37 -21.47
C ARG A 79 4.43 10.75 -22.40
N GLU A 80 4.72 9.56 -22.94
CA GLU A 80 3.76 8.84 -23.79
C GLU A 80 2.52 8.39 -23.01
N THR A 81 2.69 7.90 -21.78
CA THR A 81 1.54 7.61 -20.90
C THR A 81 0.76 8.88 -20.57
N LEU A 82 1.42 9.99 -20.21
CA LEU A 82 0.74 11.26 -19.95
C LEU A 82 -0.02 11.78 -21.17
N ARG A 83 0.50 11.58 -22.38
CA ARG A 83 -0.19 11.92 -23.63
C ARG A 83 -1.52 11.16 -23.75
N ARG A 84 -1.51 9.84 -23.52
CA ARG A 84 -2.74 9.03 -23.52
C ARG A 84 -3.72 9.46 -22.44
N GLN A 85 -3.22 9.78 -21.24
CA GLN A 85 -4.05 10.29 -20.16
C GLN A 85 -4.71 11.62 -20.51
N ALA A 86 -3.97 12.56 -21.09
CA ALA A 86 -4.49 13.85 -21.54
C ALA A 86 -5.55 13.69 -22.65
N GLU A 87 -5.29 12.80 -23.62
CA GLU A 87 -6.27 12.48 -24.68
C GLU A 87 -7.56 11.91 -24.11
N TRP A 88 -7.46 11.00 -23.14
CA TRP A 88 -8.62 10.45 -22.47
C TRP A 88 -9.39 11.53 -21.71
N LEU A 89 -8.72 12.40 -20.96
CA LEU A 89 -9.37 13.48 -20.21
C LEU A 89 -10.06 14.49 -21.14
N ASN A 90 -9.49 14.76 -22.31
CA ASN A 90 -10.12 15.59 -23.34
C ASN A 90 -11.39 14.95 -23.91
N ALA A 91 -11.45 13.61 -24.00
CA ALA A 91 -12.65 12.89 -24.44
C ALA A 91 -13.75 12.85 -23.37
N TYR A 92 -13.41 13.01 -22.08
CA TYR A 92 -14.34 12.96 -20.95
C TYR A 92 -14.18 14.20 -20.04
N PRO A 93 -14.56 15.40 -20.50
CA PRO A 93 -14.26 16.68 -19.84
C PRO A 93 -14.94 16.89 -18.47
N GLY A 94 -15.93 16.06 -18.12
CA GLY A 94 -16.55 16.05 -16.79
C GLY A 94 -15.71 15.36 -15.71
N THR A 95 -14.59 14.74 -16.08
CA THR A 95 -13.74 14.00 -15.14
C THR A 95 -12.80 14.94 -14.40
N THR A 96 -12.76 14.81 -13.07
CA THR A 96 -11.75 15.46 -12.23
C THR A 96 -10.74 14.42 -11.77
N ILE A 97 -9.44 14.75 -11.82
CA ILE A 97 -8.36 13.87 -11.37
C ILE A 97 -7.50 14.52 -10.28
N LEU A 98 -6.88 13.68 -9.46
CA LEU A 98 -5.83 14.06 -8.52
C LEU A 98 -4.49 13.58 -9.05
N VAL A 99 -3.54 14.49 -9.22
CA VAL A 99 -2.14 14.13 -9.54
C VAL A 99 -1.37 13.96 -8.22
N ALA A 100 -1.24 12.72 -7.76
CA ALA A 100 -0.49 12.39 -6.56
C ALA A 100 0.96 12.00 -6.90
N GLY A 101 1.92 12.68 -6.26
CA GLY A 101 3.34 12.38 -6.40
C GLY A 101 3.85 11.55 -5.23
N ASN A 102 4.51 10.43 -5.55
CA ASN A 102 5.02 9.50 -4.55
C ASN A 102 6.55 9.38 -4.65
N ALA A 103 7.18 9.10 -3.51
CA ALA A 103 8.55 8.66 -3.42
C ALA A 103 8.60 7.38 -2.58
N ASP A 104 9.69 6.62 -2.68
CA ASP A 104 9.87 5.41 -1.90
C ASP A 104 10.33 5.73 -0.47
N GLU A 105 10.57 4.70 0.35
CA GLU A 105 10.89 4.85 1.77
C GLU A 105 12.35 5.27 2.05
N ARG A 106 13.20 5.40 1.02
CA ARG A 106 14.61 5.76 1.20
C ARG A 106 14.74 7.26 1.47
N GLY A 107 15.61 7.63 2.41
CA GLY A 107 15.84 9.03 2.78
C GLY A 107 14.87 9.55 3.85
N THR A 108 14.84 10.86 4.05
CA THR A 108 13.98 11.48 5.08
C THR A 108 12.54 11.65 4.57
N ARG A 109 11.59 11.68 5.50
CA ARG A 109 10.17 11.90 5.18
C ARG A 109 9.97 13.24 4.46
N GLU A 110 10.64 14.28 4.94
CA GLU A 110 10.55 15.64 4.42
C GLU A 110 11.10 15.72 2.99
N TYR A 111 12.20 15.01 2.73
CA TYR A 111 12.76 14.89 1.38
C TYR A 111 11.77 14.19 0.43
N ASN A 112 11.20 13.06 0.85
CA ASN A 112 10.24 12.30 0.05
C ASN A 112 8.94 13.07 -0.22
N LEU A 113 8.48 13.86 0.75
CA LEU A 113 7.34 14.76 0.56
C LEU A 113 7.63 15.82 -0.51
N ALA A 114 8.82 16.45 -0.44
CA ALA A 114 9.24 17.44 -1.43
C ALA A 114 9.48 16.82 -2.83
N LEU A 115 10.07 15.62 -2.89
CA LEU A 115 10.28 14.89 -4.15
C LEU A 115 8.95 14.46 -4.78
N GLY A 116 8.01 13.96 -3.98
CA GLY A 116 6.65 13.67 -4.40
C GLY A 116 5.97 14.91 -4.98
N ALA A 117 6.01 16.05 -4.28
CA ALA A 117 5.44 17.31 -4.77
C ALA A 117 6.05 17.75 -6.12
N ARG A 118 7.37 17.62 -6.28
CA ARG A 118 8.04 17.90 -7.57
C ARG A 118 7.57 16.98 -8.69
N ARG A 119 7.42 15.68 -8.42
CA ARG A 119 6.92 14.68 -9.39
C ARG A 119 5.46 14.91 -9.79
N ALA A 120 4.62 15.32 -8.84
CA ALA A 120 3.24 15.71 -9.15
C ALA A 120 3.22 16.95 -10.07
N ASN A 121 4.02 17.97 -9.73
CA ASN A 121 4.11 19.19 -10.52
C ASN A 121 4.68 18.95 -11.93
N SER A 122 5.65 18.06 -12.10
CA SER A 122 6.21 17.75 -13.42
C SER A 122 5.25 17.00 -14.34
N ALA A 123 4.26 16.29 -13.78
CA ALA A 123 3.28 15.49 -14.53
C ALA A 123 1.94 16.21 -14.75
N ARG A 124 1.79 17.43 -14.24
CA ARG A 124 0.57 18.24 -14.34
C ARG A 124 0.56 19.06 -15.64
#